data_AF-A0A924SMV4-F1
#
_entry.id   AF-A0A924SMV4-F1
#
_cell.length_a   1.000
_cell.length_b   1.000
_cell.length_c   1.000
_cell.angle_alpha   90.00
_cell.angle_beta   90.00
_cell.angle_gamma   90.00
#
_symmetry.space_group_name_H-M   'P 1'
#
loop_
_entity.id
_entity.type
_entity.pdbx_description
1 polymer ?
#
loop_
_entity_poly.entity_id
_entity_poly.type
_entity_poly.pdbx_seq_one_letter_code
_entity_poly.pdbx_strand_id
1 'polypeptide(L)'
;NENYNHQHQNVRTENGIQYGDLLEFMDFEYLRKNAAMNLANLANLARSPGMPDSVKIEVRRLSNMSYLTWQAPKAGTVKGYYLLMRETTSAIWQKKIFTTKTEMVLPYSKDNYFFAVQSVSADGNESLPVVPSIGR
;
A
#
# COMPACT_ATOMS: atom_id res chain seq x y z
N ASN A 1 -9.71 8.58 -21.70
CA ASN A 1 -10.50 9.83 -21.57
C ASN A 1 -11.93 9.45 -21.26
N GLU A 2 -12.53 10.18 -20.36
CA GLU A 2 -13.93 10.02 -19.95
C GLU A 2 -14.88 10.29 -21.12
N ASN A 3 -15.97 9.52 -21.23
CA ASN A 3 -17.05 9.81 -22.17
C ASN A 3 -18.28 10.27 -21.40
N TYR A 4 -18.44 11.59 -21.33
CA TYR A 4 -19.50 12.24 -20.56
C TYR A 4 -20.92 12.00 -21.11
N ASN A 5 -21.08 11.47 -22.33
CA ASN A 5 -22.41 11.08 -22.81
C ASN A 5 -22.94 9.84 -22.08
N HIS A 6 -22.04 8.94 -21.69
CA HIS A 6 -22.37 7.63 -21.10
C HIS A 6 -21.92 7.52 -19.62
N GLN A 7 -21.59 8.64 -18.98
CA GLN A 7 -21.14 8.73 -17.60
C GLN A 7 -21.74 9.97 -16.94
N HIS A 8 -22.11 9.90 -15.66
CA HIS A 8 -22.67 11.04 -14.90
C HIS A 8 -23.91 11.72 -15.52
N GLN A 9 -24.63 11.02 -16.40
CA GLN A 9 -25.82 11.54 -17.08
C GLN A 9 -27.07 10.80 -16.65
N ASN A 10 -28.18 11.53 -16.56
CA ASN A 10 -29.50 10.91 -16.52
C ASN A 10 -29.81 10.28 -17.89
N VAL A 11 -30.50 9.14 -17.84
CA VAL A 11 -30.95 8.42 -19.05
C VAL A 11 -31.92 9.30 -19.83
N ARG A 12 -31.52 9.68 -21.06
CA ARG A 12 -32.37 10.43 -21.99
C ARG A 12 -31.87 10.26 -23.42
N THR A 13 -32.70 10.68 -24.36
CA THR A 13 -32.28 10.92 -25.74
C THR A 13 -32.48 12.39 -26.05
N GLU A 14 -31.44 13.06 -26.52
CA GLU A 14 -31.47 14.47 -26.83
C GLU A 14 -30.69 14.72 -28.12
N ASN A 15 -31.32 15.38 -29.10
CA ASN A 15 -30.72 15.65 -30.42
C ASN A 15 -30.14 14.40 -31.12
N GLY A 16 -30.79 13.24 -30.93
CA GLY A 16 -30.36 11.97 -31.50
C GLY A 16 -29.20 11.27 -30.77
N ILE A 17 -28.71 11.84 -29.66
CA ILE A 17 -27.67 11.24 -28.82
C ILE A 17 -28.34 10.56 -27.63
N GLN A 18 -27.98 9.30 -27.39
CA GLN A 18 -28.38 8.56 -26.19
C GLN A 18 -27.41 8.90 -25.06
N TYR A 19 -27.96 9.36 -23.95
CA TYR A 19 -27.25 9.68 -22.74
C TYR A 19 -27.58 8.68 -21.63
N GLY A 20 -26.63 8.50 -20.71
CA GLY A 20 -26.81 7.73 -19.49
C GLY A 20 -25.80 6.61 -19.30
N ASP A 21 -25.60 6.21 -18.05
CA ASP A 21 -24.79 5.06 -17.66
C ASP A 21 -25.63 3.78 -17.80
N LEU A 22 -25.54 3.15 -18.98
CA LEU A 22 -26.34 1.99 -19.37
C LEU A 22 -25.44 0.76 -19.58
N LEU A 23 -26.02 -0.43 -19.39
CA LEU A 23 -25.30 -1.71 -19.50
C LEU A 23 -24.65 -1.91 -20.88
N GLU A 24 -25.25 -1.38 -21.95
CA GLU A 24 -24.71 -1.47 -23.31
C GLU A 24 -23.38 -0.73 -23.51
N PHE A 25 -23.07 0.25 -22.64
CA PHE A 25 -21.81 0.99 -22.65
C PHE A 25 -20.79 0.44 -21.64
N MET A 26 -21.12 -0.66 -20.96
CA MET A 26 -20.28 -1.28 -19.94
C MET A 26 -19.37 -2.36 -20.55
N ASP A 27 -18.07 -2.26 -20.29
CA ASP A 27 -17.14 -3.37 -20.51
C ASP A 27 -17.13 -4.30 -19.29
N PHE A 28 -17.89 -5.39 -19.37
CA PHE A 28 -17.99 -6.37 -18.29
C PHE A 28 -16.68 -7.12 -18.02
N GLU A 29 -15.81 -7.27 -19.02
CA GLU A 29 -14.52 -7.93 -18.80
C GLU A 29 -13.56 -7.00 -18.04
N TYR A 30 -13.59 -5.70 -18.35
CA TYR A 30 -12.91 -4.69 -17.55
C TYR A 30 -13.46 -4.63 -16.12
N LEU A 31 -14.79 -4.61 -15.94
CA LEU A 31 -15.41 -4.62 -14.61
C LEU A 31 -14.99 -5.86 -13.81
N ARG A 32 -15.04 -7.04 -14.42
CA ARG A 32 -14.63 -8.32 -13.80
C ARG A 32 -13.17 -8.26 -13.33
N LYS A 33 -12.26 -7.74 -14.14
CA LYS A 33 -10.83 -7.57 -13.77
C LYS A 33 -10.66 -6.62 -12.58
N ASN A 34 -11.36 -5.49 -12.58
CA ASN A 34 -11.30 -4.53 -11.46
C ASN A 34 -11.87 -5.14 -10.17
N ALA A 35 -13.01 -5.83 -10.25
CA ALA A 35 -13.62 -6.51 -9.11
C ALA A 35 -12.68 -7.59 -8.55
N ALA A 36 -12.06 -8.40 -9.42
CA ALA A 36 -11.10 -9.42 -9.02
C ALA A 36 -9.85 -8.82 -8.34
N MET A 37 -9.33 -7.69 -8.85
CA MET A 37 -8.20 -7.00 -8.25
C MET A 37 -8.53 -6.48 -6.84
N ASN A 38 -9.71 -5.87 -6.67
CA ASN A 38 -10.17 -5.40 -5.36
C ASN A 38 -10.35 -6.56 -4.38
N LEU A 39 -10.95 -7.67 -4.84
CA LEU A 39 -11.10 -8.87 -4.03
C LEU A 39 -9.76 -9.47 -3.61
N ALA A 40 -8.79 -9.54 -4.51
CA ALA A 40 -7.45 -10.04 -4.21
C ALA A 40 -6.76 -9.20 -3.12
N ASN A 41 -6.87 -7.87 -3.20
CA ASN A 41 -6.34 -6.96 -2.19
C ASN A 41 -7.00 -7.18 -0.82
N LEU A 42 -8.33 -7.26 -0.78
CA LEU A 42 -9.08 -7.50 0.46
C LEU A 42 -8.79 -8.88 1.06
N ALA A 43 -8.68 -9.91 0.22
CA ALA A 43 -8.32 -11.25 0.65
C ALA A 43 -6.90 -11.30 1.25
N ASN A 44 -5.95 -10.57 0.67
CA ASN A 44 -4.62 -10.43 1.25
C ASN A 44 -4.68 -9.76 2.63
N LEU A 45 -5.40 -8.64 2.75
CA LEU A 45 -5.51 -7.92 4.03
C LEU A 45 -6.21 -8.77 5.10
N ALA A 46 -7.27 -9.50 4.75
CA ALA A 46 -7.99 -10.37 5.68
C ALA A 46 -7.14 -11.54 6.21
N ARG A 47 -6.14 -11.99 5.42
CA ARG A 47 -5.19 -13.05 5.81
C ARG A 47 -3.87 -12.51 6.38
N SER A 48 -3.67 -11.21 6.37
CA SER A 48 -2.46 -10.57 6.88
C SER A 48 -2.50 -10.44 8.41
N PRO A 49 -1.34 -10.39 9.09
CA PRO A 49 -1.29 -9.96 10.47
C PRO A 49 -1.65 -8.46 10.57
N GLY A 50 -1.87 -7.97 11.79
CA GLY A 50 -2.01 -6.53 12.02
C GLY A 50 -0.77 -5.74 11.55
N MET A 51 -0.95 -4.43 11.40
CA MET A 51 0.17 -3.51 11.13
C MET A 51 1.19 -3.54 12.28
N PRO A 52 2.50 -3.50 11.99
CA PRO A 52 3.51 -3.32 13.03
C PRO A 52 3.20 -2.08 13.88
N ASP A 53 3.31 -2.22 15.20
CA ASP A 53 3.04 -1.10 16.12
C ASP A 53 4.32 -0.27 16.31
N SER A 54 4.16 1.00 16.68
CA SER A 54 5.24 1.87 17.13
C SER A 54 6.46 1.87 16.20
N VAL A 55 6.22 1.93 14.88
CA VAL A 55 7.31 2.06 13.91
C VAL A 55 7.96 3.44 14.06
N LYS A 56 9.25 3.44 14.34
CA LYS A 56 10.04 4.65 14.59
C LYS A 56 11.32 4.68 13.77
N ILE A 57 11.75 5.89 13.44
CA ILE A 57 13.06 6.17 12.86
C ILE A 57 13.85 7.11 13.78
N GLU A 58 15.10 6.78 14.07
CA GLU A 58 16.00 7.62 14.85
C GLU A 58 16.45 8.84 14.04
N VAL A 59 16.29 10.04 14.61
CA VAL A 59 16.62 11.30 13.94
C VAL A 59 17.73 12.10 14.62
N ARG A 60 18.08 11.78 15.88
CA ARG A 60 19.08 12.50 16.67
C ARG A 60 20.49 12.12 16.27
N ARG A 61 20.70 10.89 15.81
CA ARG A 61 22.00 10.44 15.31
C ARG A 61 22.27 11.07 13.95
N LEU A 62 23.26 11.96 13.90
CA LEU A 62 23.76 12.54 12.66
C LEU A 62 24.62 11.51 11.92
N SER A 63 24.02 10.77 10.99
CA SER A 63 24.71 9.81 10.14
C SER A 63 23.99 9.60 8.81
N ASN A 64 24.69 9.05 7.82
CA ASN A 64 24.11 8.61 6.54
C ASN A 64 23.42 7.24 6.62
N MET A 65 23.31 6.67 7.83
CA MET A 65 22.58 5.44 8.10
C MET A 65 21.22 5.76 8.73
N SER A 66 20.22 4.94 8.41
CA SER A 66 18.89 5.00 9.03
C SER A 66 18.70 3.86 9.99
N TYR A 67 18.20 4.16 11.19
CA TYR A 67 17.93 3.19 12.24
C TYR A 67 16.42 3.16 12.46
N LEU A 68 15.82 2.01 12.21
CA LEU A 68 14.39 1.80 12.38
C LEU A 68 14.13 0.75 13.44
N THR A 69 13.11 0.99 14.26
CA THR A 69 12.61 0.05 15.26
C THR A 69 11.09 -0.01 15.17
N TRP A 70 10.51 -1.15 15.55
CA TRP A 70 9.07 -1.34 15.61
C TRP A 70 8.72 -2.40 16.65
N GLN A 71 7.42 -2.59 16.88
CA GLN A 71 6.87 -3.63 17.72
C GLN A 71 5.98 -4.56 16.89
N ALA A 72 5.80 -5.78 17.40
CA ALA A 72 4.87 -6.71 16.80
C ALA A 72 3.44 -6.14 16.82
N PRO A 73 2.60 -6.48 15.83
CA PRO A 73 1.20 -6.10 15.83
C PRO A 73 0.45 -6.69 17.02
N LYS A 74 -0.62 -6.01 17.44
CA LYS A 74 -1.50 -6.46 18.54
C LYS A 74 -2.33 -7.70 18.18
N ALA A 75 -2.46 -8.02 16.90
CA ALA A 75 -3.30 -9.11 16.41
C ALA A 75 -2.65 -9.83 15.22
N GLY A 76 -2.92 -11.13 15.11
CA GLY A 76 -2.40 -12.01 14.05
C GLY A 76 -1.02 -12.59 14.35
N THR A 77 -0.71 -13.71 13.71
CA THR A 77 0.58 -14.39 13.85
C THR A 77 1.56 -13.91 12.79
N VAL A 78 2.70 -13.37 13.23
CA VAL A 78 3.72 -12.79 12.35
C VAL A 78 4.85 -13.80 12.08
N LYS A 79 5.14 -14.02 10.79
CA LYS A 79 6.32 -14.76 10.32
C LYS A 79 7.57 -13.87 10.29
N GLY A 80 7.37 -12.58 10.00
CA GLY A 80 8.42 -11.57 9.95
C GLY A 80 7.88 -10.25 9.44
N TYR A 81 8.79 -9.42 8.92
CA TYR A 81 8.50 -8.08 8.47
C TYR A 81 9.17 -7.79 7.13
N TYR A 82 8.53 -6.94 6.34
CA TYR A 82 9.16 -6.29 5.21
C TYR A 82 9.42 -4.84 5.54
N LEU A 83 10.67 -4.41 5.36
CA LEU A 83 11.02 -3.01 5.28
C LEU A 83 10.93 -2.56 3.83
N LEU A 84 10.13 -1.53 3.58
CA LEU A 84 9.97 -0.88 2.29
C LEU A 84 10.82 0.38 2.24
N MET A 85 11.38 0.67 1.08
CA MET A 85 12.17 1.88 0.85
C MET A 85 11.96 2.42 -0.57
N ARG A 86 11.90 3.74 -0.69
CA ARG A 86 11.90 4.46 -1.98
C ARG A 86 12.61 5.79 -1.86
N GLU A 87 13.16 6.28 -2.97
CA GLU A 87 13.61 7.66 -3.08
C GLU A 87 12.45 8.65 -2.87
N THR A 88 12.75 9.85 -2.39
CA THR A 88 11.74 10.90 -2.16
C THR A 88 11.02 11.34 -3.43
N THR A 89 11.62 11.14 -4.60
CA THR A 89 11.08 11.47 -5.93
C THR A 89 10.24 10.36 -6.56
N SER A 90 10.34 9.11 -6.09
CA SER A 90 9.62 7.98 -6.67
C SER A 90 8.20 7.89 -6.13
N ALA A 91 7.18 7.71 -6.97
CA ALA A 91 5.80 7.50 -6.52
C ALA A 91 5.53 6.08 -5.98
N ILE A 92 6.47 5.14 -6.18
CA ILE A 92 6.30 3.72 -5.83
C ILE A 92 7.44 3.22 -4.92
N TRP A 93 7.14 2.21 -4.09
CA TRP A 93 8.16 1.48 -3.31
C TRP A 93 9.13 0.77 -4.25
N GLN A 94 10.44 0.94 -4.03
CA GLN A 94 11.48 0.45 -4.94
C GLN A 94 12.27 -0.73 -4.35
N LYS A 95 12.39 -0.80 -3.02
CA LYS A 95 13.04 -1.91 -2.33
C LYS A 95 12.13 -2.49 -1.26
N LYS A 96 12.29 -3.79 -1.05
CA LYS A 96 11.57 -4.59 -0.06
C LYS A 96 12.52 -5.61 0.54
N ILE A 97 12.76 -5.51 1.85
CA ILE A 97 13.79 -6.27 2.57
C ILE A 97 13.11 -7.06 3.68
N PHE A 98 13.23 -8.39 3.65
CA PHE A 98 12.66 -9.26 4.69
C PHE A 98 13.54 -9.32 5.94
N THR A 99 12.93 -9.37 7.12
CA THR A 99 13.60 -9.66 8.39
C THR A 99 12.65 -10.31 9.37
N THR A 100 13.17 -11.10 10.31
CA THR A 100 12.40 -11.58 11.48
C THR A 100 12.62 -10.69 12.71
N LYS A 101 13.58 -9.76 12.65
CA LYS A 101 13.88 -8.81 13.72
C LYS A 101 12.86 -7.67 13.74
N THR A 102 12.80 -6.97 14.87
CA THR A 102 11.98 -5.76 15.07
C THR A 102 12.78 -4.46 14.98
N GLU A 103 13.97 -4.55 14.39
CA GLU A 103 14.86 -3.43 14.14
C GLU A 103 15.69 -3.65 12.87
N MET A 104 16.12 -2.57 12.25
CA MET A 104 17.03 -2.60 11.10
C MET A 104 17.87 -1.33 11.02
N VAL A 105 19.12 -1.51 10.61
CA VAL A 105 20.03 -0.41 10.25
C VAL A 105 20.31 -0.50 8.76
N LEU A 106 20.13 0.62 8.06
CA LEU A 106 20.26 0.70 6.62
C LEU A 106 21.34 1.71 6.24
N PRO A 107 22.19 1.39 5.24
CA PRO A 107 23.21 2.32 4.71
C PRO A 107 22.58 3.36 3.76
N TYR A 108 21.41 3.90 4.12
CA TYR A 108 20.66 4.89 3.37
C TYR A 108 20.28 6.04 4.29
N SER A 109 20.49 7.28 3.85
CA SER A 109 20.12 8.46 4.63
C SER A 109 18.61 8.67 4.62
N LYS A 110 18.03 8.89 5.81
CA LYS A 110 16.62 9.27 6.02
C LYS A 110 16.20 10.55 5.32
N ASP A 111 17.17 11.37 4.91
CA ASP A 111 16.90 12.64 4.24
C ASP A 111 16.66 12.43 2.72
N ASN A 112 17.08 11.28 2.18
CA ASN A 112 16.99 10.96 0.74
C ASN A 112 15.93 9.90 0.43
N TYR A 113 15.43 9.19 1.44
CA TYR A 113 14.55 8.04 1.27
C TYR A 113 13.36 8.08 2.23
N PHE A 114 12.22 7.60 1.73
CA PHE A 114 11.10 7.19 2.58
C PHE A 114 11.22 5.72 2.95
N PHE A 115 10.75 5.39 4.14
CA PHE A 115 10.71 4.03 4.66
C PHE A 115 9.30 3.68 5.13
N ALA A 116 8.99 2.39 5.17
CA ALA A 116 7.83 1.84 5.87
C ALA A 116 8.10 0.40 6.30
N VAL A 117 7.30 -0.11 7.23
CA VAL A 117 7.38 -1.51 7.68
C VAL A 117 6.01 -2.17 7.57
N GLN A 118 5.98 -3.42 7.12
CA GLN A 118 4.80 -4.29 7.06
C GLN A 118 5.04 -5.58 7.84
N SER A 119 4.01 -6.11 8.49
CA SER A 119 4.01 -7.48 9.02
C SER A 119 3.67 -8.46 7.89
N VAL A 120 4.20 -9.67 7.94
CA VAL A 120 3.85 -10.74 7.01
C VAL A 120 3.46 -12.04 7.74
N SER A 121 2.40 -12.70 7.28
CA SER A 121 1.94 -13.99 7.82
C SER A 121 2.80 -15.17 7.34
N ALA A 122 2.57 -16.36 7.89
CA ALA A 122 3.23 -17.60 7.45
C ALA A 122 3.06 -17.85 5.93
N ASP A 123 1.85 -17.56 5.43
CA ASP A 123 1.40 -17.71 4.04
C ASP A 123 1.88 -16.60 3.11
N GLY A 124 2.56 -15.57 3.63
CA GLY A 124 3.09 -14.47 2.83
C GLY A 124 2.12 -13.29 2.66
N ASN A 125 1.02 -13.21 3.41
CA ASN A 125 0.10 -12.08 3.34
C ASN A 125 0.60 -10.88 4.15
N GLU A 126 0.58 -9.72 3.51
CA GLU A 126 1.20 -8.49 4.04
C GLU A 126 0.16 -7.52 4.60
N SER A 127 0.47 -6.95 5.76
CA SER A 127 -0.33 -5.88 6.35
C SER A 127 -0.21 -4.58 5.55
N LEU A 128 -0.98 -3.56 5.90
CA LEU A 128 -0.71 -2.20 5.43
C LEU A 128 0.69 -1.74 5.89
N PRO A 129 1.41 -0.95 5.07
CA PRO A 129 2.70 -0.39 5.43
C PRO A 129 2.55 0.77 6.40
N VAL A 130 3.38 0.78 7.44
CA VAL A 130 3.43 1.86 8.42
C VAL A 130 4.68 2.70 8.16
N VAL A 131 4.47 3.96 7.81
CA VAL A 131 5.53 4.96 7.71
C VAL A 131 6.01 5.29 9.13
N PRO A 132 7.33 5.32 9.40
CA PRO A 132 7.85 5.56 10.73
C PRO A 132 7.50 6.95 11.23
N SER A 133 7.16 7.02 12.51
CA SER A 133 7.15 8.27 13.28
C SER A 133 8.54 8.57 13.86
N ILE A 134 8.72 9.74 14.46
CA ILE A 134 9.99 10.13 15.05
C ILE A 134 10.29 9.29 16.30
N GLY A 135 11.41 8.57 16.28
CA GLY A 135 12.10 8.04 17.46
C GLY A 135 12.93 9.12 18.13
N ARG A 136 12.84 9.23 19.46
CA ARG A 136 13.62 10.16 20.28
C ARG A 136 14.64 9.41 21.13
#